data_AF-A0A2N3K5V5-F1
#
_entry.id   AF-A0A2N3K5V5-F1
#
_cell.length_a   1.000
_cell.length_b   1.000
_cell.length_c   1.000
_cell.angle_alpha   90.00
_cell.angle_beta   90.00
_cell.angle_gamma   90.00
#
_symmetry.space_group_name_H-M   'P 1'
#
loop_
_entity.id
_entity.type
_entity.pdbx_description
1 polymer ?
#
loop_
_entity_poly.entity_id
_entity_poly.type
_entity_poly.pdbx_seq_one_letter_code
_entity_poly.pdbx_strand_id
1 'polypeptide(L)'
;MARGARQRIAEALTESGRDDRETALLVLELAVGWAAGALGGGAPDTGDDGADALAVLSALDDALAEVPALARALPVLLESARAGGQLRRSTEELTAELAALAERATAERARLDGLRAGEAELRARVAEHEELRREAAELERLTRLAAEAEALRAQRTEIGARLDAMRAQDPEEGDRALRTDAESLLRLTGEQLALLAPRTREALEEVAATQRELADTEHRLRESERELDTLRAKLAEVRTAYEPSFGALARHARADRELAAALREAADAGGEETDGGLTLAEVAALTATVEQRLADADRALSRALAERGGPEADGAKKITGSPA
;
A
#
# COMPACT_ATOMS: atom_id res chain seq x y z
N MET A 1 -19.38 18.98 18.13
CA MET A 1 -20.32 19.26 17.01
C MET A 1 -21.15 18.05 16.59
N ALA A 2 -20.59 16.83 16.55
CA ALA A 2 -21.31 15.59 16.14
C ALA A 2 -22.63 15.27 16.90
N ARG A 3 -22.71 15.58 18.20
CA ARG A 3 -23.92 15.32 19.02
C ARG A 3 -25.11 16.20 18.62
N GLY A 4 -24.85 17.42 18.14
CA GLY A 4 -25.90 18.36 17.72
C GLY A 4 -26.52 17.98 16.38
N ALA A 5 -25.74 17.44 15.44
CA ALA A 5 -26.28 17.03 14.14
C ALA A 5 -27.19 15.79 14.24
N ARG A 6 -26.79 14.77 15.02
CA ARG A 6 -27.64 13.60 15.29
C ARG A 6 -28.98 13.97 15.92
N GLN A 7 -28.96 14.91 16.86
CA GLN A 7 -30.18 15.34 17.56
C GLN A 7 -31.11 16.15 16.64
N ARG A 8 -30.56 17.02 15.79
CA ARG A 8 -31.34 17.74 14.77
C ARG A 8 -31.92 16.83 13.70
N ILE A 9 -31.22 15.77 13.31
CA ILE A 9 -31.76 14.75 12.39
C ILE A 9 -32.96 14.03 13.02
N ALA A 10 -32.86 13.65 14.30
CA ALA A 10 -33.96 13.00 15.02
C ALA A 10 -35.17 13.95 15.20
N GLU A 11 -34.93 15.23 15.45
CA GLU A 11 -35.97 16.27 15.52
C GLU A 11 -36.65 16.46 14.16
N ALA A 12 -35.88 16.54 13.07
CA ALA A 12 -36.43 16.66 11.71
C ALA A 12 -37.30 15.46 11.31
N LEU A 13 -36.96 14.24 11.74
CA LEU A 13 -37.72 13.02 11.46
C LEU A 13 -39.00 12.90 12.31
N THR A 14 -39.12 13.63 13.41
CA THR A 14 -40.26 13.57 14.34
C THR A 14 -41.23 14.75 14.17
N GLU A 15 -40.82 15.80 13.47
CA GLU A 15 -41.62 16.99 13.19
C GLU A 15 -42.80 16.66 12.24
N SER A 16 -44.00 16.58 12.80
CA SER A 16 -45.22 16.24 12.06
C SER A 16 -45.81 17.48 11.39
N GLY A 17 -45.71 17.58 10.05
CA GLY A 17 -46.31 18.68 9.27
C GLY A 17 -45.45 19.21 8.11
N ARG A 18 -44.21 18.75 7.98
CA ARG A 18 -43.31 19.09 6.88
C ARG A 18 -43.47 18.11 5.71
N ASP A 19 -43.31 18.58 4.46
CA ASP A 19 -43.34 17.70 3.29
C ASP A 19 -42.16 16.71 3.34
N ASP A 20 -42.41 15.44 3.00
CA ASP A 20 -41.39 14.36 3.08
C ASP A 20 -40.13 14.71 2.27
N ARG A 21 -40.29 15.47 1.18
CA ARG A 21 -39.19 15.94 0.34
C ARG A 21 -38.30 16.96 1.04
N GLU A 22 -38.89 17.90 1.76
CA GLU A 22 -38.14 18.91 2.52
C GLU A 22 -37.42 18.28 3.71
N THR A 23 -38.08 17.33 4.38
CA THR A 23 -37.49 16.56 5.48
C THR A 23 -36.29 15.73 5.00
N ALA A 24 -36.41 15.05 3.85
CA ALA A 24 -35.30 14.26 3.28
C ALA A 24 -34.08 15.12 2.90
N LEU A 25 -34.29 16.30 2.30
CA LEU A 25 -33.21 17.22 1.92
C LEU A 25 -32.54 17.86 3.14
N LEU A 26 -33.32 18.24 4.17
CA LEU A 26 -32.79 18.76 5.43
C LEU A 26 -31.94 17.70 6.15
N VAL A 27 -32.40 16.45 6.17
CA VAL A 27 -31.64 15.33 6.74
C VAL A 27 -30.36 15.08 5.94
N LEU A 28 -30.39 15.17 4.61
CA LEU A 28 -29.19 15.03 3.76
C LEU A 28 -28.17 16.12 4.06
N GLU A 29 -28.59 17.38 4.16
CA GLU A 29 -27.72 18.52 4.52
C GLU A 29 -27.04 18.30 5.88
N LEU A 30 -27.84 17.95 6.90
CA LEU A 30 -27.34 17.68 8.25
C LEU A 30 -26.42 16.46 8.29
N ALA A 31 -26.70 15.43 7.49
CA ALA A 31 -25.90 14.22 7.39
C ALA A 31 -24.54 14.48 6.71
N VAL A 32 -24.51 15.24 5.62
CA VAL A 32 -23.27 15.62 4.93
C VAL A 32 -22.40 16.50 5.83
N GLY A 33 -22.99 17.49 6.50
CA GLY A 33 -22.28 18.33 7.46
C GLY A 33 -21.73 17.53 8.66
N TRP A 34 -22.49 16.55 9.13
CA TRP A 34 -22.03 15.64 10.18
C TRP A 34 -20.90 14.73 9.73
N ALA A 35 -21.01 14.13 8.55
CA ALA A 35 -19.98 13.26 7.96
C ALA A 35 -18.67 14.03 7.72
N ALA A 36 -18.74 15.22 7.14
CA ALA A 36 -17.57 16.08 6.95
C ALA A 36 -16.89 16.45 8.28
N GLY A 37 -17.69 16.76 9.31
CA GLY A 37 -17.16 17.05 10.66
C GLY A 37 -16.62 15.82 11.39
N ALA A 38 -17.11 14.62 11.09
CA ALA A 38 -16.62 13.36 11.65
C ALA A 38 -15.32 12.91 10.98
N LEU A 39 -15.21 13.08 9.65
CA LEU A 39 -14.02 12.74 8.86
C LEU A 39 -12.87 13.75 9.05
N GLY A 40 -13.19 15.04 9.23
CA GLY A 40 -12.20 16.10 9.50
C GLY A 40 -11.70 16.18 10.95
N GLY A 41 -12.25 15.36 11.86
CA GLY A 41 -11.99 15.38 13.31
C GLY A 41 -10.66 14.74 13.76
N GLY A 42 -9.82 14.30 12.82
CA GLY A 42 -8.56 13.62 13.10
C GLY A 42 -8.70 12.10 12.94
N ALA A 43 -7.74 11.51 12.22
CA ALA A 43 -7.58 10.07 12.17
C ALA A 43 -7.44 9.53 13.62
N PRO A 44 -8.06 8.39 13.96
CA PRO A 44 -7.88 7.80 15.28
C PRO A 44 -6.39 7.58 15.51
N ASP A 45 -5.85 8.23 16.55
CA ASP A 45 -4.43 8.23 16.94
C ASP A 45 -4.03 6.91 17.63
N THR A 46 -4.63 5.80 17.21
CA THR A 46 -4.37 4.47 17.74
C THR A 46 -3.83 3.62 16.61
N GLY A 47 -2.51 3.46 16.61
CA GLY A 47 -1.83 2.52 15.73
C GLY A 47 -2.34 1.10 15.98
N ASP A 48 -3.30 0.66 15.17
CA ASP A 48 -3.33 -0.70 14.62
C ASP A 48 -4.37 -0.86 13.49
N ASP A 49 -5.51 -0.17 13.51
CA ASP A 49 -6.62 -0.59 12.63
C ASP A 49 -6.69 0.17 11.29
N GLY A 50 -5.82 -0.23 10.36
CA GLY A 50 -6.06 -0.03 8.93
C GLY A 50 -7.42 -0.59 8.48
N ALA A 51 -7.96 -1.58 9.21
CA ALA A 51 -9.29 -2.13 9.02
C ALA A 51 -10.41 -1.10 9.30
N ASP A 52 -10.28 -0.27 10.33
CA ASP A 52 -11.27 0.76 10.69
C ASP A 52 -11.29 1.89 9.65
N ALA A 53 -10.12 2.32 9.19
CA ALA A 53 -10.04 3.29 8.10
C ALA A 53 -10.67 2.75 6.80
N LEU A 54 -10.46 1.46 6.51
CA LEU A 54 -11.05 0.79 5.34
C LEU A 54 -12.57 0.63 5.48
N ALA A 55 -13.06 0.35 6.69
CA ALA A 55 -14.50 0.25 6.97
C ALA A 55 -15.20 1.62 6.83
N VAL A 56 -14.57 2.70 7.30
CA VAL A 56 -15.07 4.06 7.13
C VAL A 56 -15.08 4.46 5.65
N LEU A 57 -14.05 4.12 4.89
CA LEU A 57 -14.00 4.33 3.44
C LEU A 57 -15.07 3.52 2.70
N SER A 58 -15.27 2.25 3.08
CA SER A 58 -16.33 1.41 2.51
C SER A 58 -17.71 2.01 2.76
N ALA A 59 -17.98 2.49 3.97
CA ALA A 59 -19.26 3.10 4.32
C ALA A 59 -19.51 4.43 3.57
N LEU A 60 -18.45 5.22 3.32
CA LEU A 60 -18.54 6.42 2.49
C LEU A 60 -18.87 6.05 1.04
N ASP A 61 -18.22 5.02 0.52
CA ASP A 61 -18.38 4.58 -0.86
C ASP A 61 -19.76 3.94 -1.10
N ASP A 62 -20.31 3.22 -0.12
CA ASP A 62 -21.70 2.76 -0.14
C ASP A 62 -22.70 3.92 -0.12
N ALA A 63 -22.41 5.01 0.61
CA ALA A 63 -23.22 6.22 0.56
C ALA A 63 -23.12 6.94 -0.80
N LEU A 64 -21.96 6.89 -1.46
CA LEU A 64 -21.76 7.43 -2.81
C LEU A 64 -22.48 6.61 -3.89
N ALA A 65 -22.71 5.31 -3.67
CA ALA A 65 -23.44 4.43 -4.59
C ALA A 65 -24.90 4.87 -4.83
N GLU A 66 -25.49 5.62 -3.90
CA GLU A 66 -26.87 6.14 -4.00
C GLU A 66 -26.97 7.50 -4.73
N VAL A 67 -25.84 8.19 -4.93
CA VAL A 67 -25.77 9.50 -5.61
C VAL A 67 -26.34 9.47 -7.04
N PRO A 68 -26.16 8.41 -7.86
CA PRO A 68 -26.78 8.31 -9.18
C PRO A 68 -28.33 8.27 -9.16
N ALA A 69 -28.96 7.85 -8.06
CA ALA A 69 -30.41 7.91 -7.92
C ALA A 69 -30.87 9.35 -7.66
N LEU A 70 -30.14 10.07 -6.80
CA LEU A 70 -30.37 11.49 -6.51
C LEU A 70 -30.15 12.37 -7.76
N ALA A 71 -29.07 12.09 -8.50
CA ALA A 71 -28.71 12.70 -9.78
C ALA A 71 -29.84 12.62 -10.83
N ARG A 72 -30.59 11.51 -10.85
CA ARG A 72 -31.72 11.31 -11.77
C ARG A 72 -32.98 12.08 -11.35
N ALA A 73 -33.12 12.43 -10.07
CA ALA A 73 -34.27 13.17 -9.56
C ALA A 73 -34.12 14.71 -9.70
N LEU A 74 -32.89 15.21 -9.69
CA LEU A 74 -32.55 16.63 -9.78
C LEU A 74 -33.09 17.36 -11.03
N PRO A 75 -33.02 16.80 -12.25
CA PRO A 75 -33.53 17.47 -13.45
C PRO A 75 -35.04 17.75 -13.39
N VAL A 76 -35.83 16.82 -12.85
CA VAL A 76 -37.29 16.95 -12.69
C VAL A 76 -37.62 18.06 -11.69
N LEU A 77 -36.82 18.20 -10.64
CA LEU A 77 -36.94 19.26 -9.63
C LEU A 77 -36.57 20.64 -10.21
N LEU A 78 -35.52 20.72 -11.02
CA LEU A 78 -35.08 21.97 -11.67
C LEU A 78 -36.09 22.46 -12.72
N GLU A 79 -36.70 21.54 -13.47
CA GLU A 79 -37.77 21.85 -14.42
C GLU A 79 -39.04 22.34 -13.72
N SER A 80 -39.46 21.67 -12.65
CA SER A 80 -40.64 22.07 -11.87
C SER A 80 -40.46 23.38 -11.10
N ALA A 81 -39.25 23.68 -10.63
CA ALA A 81 -38.91 24.92 -9.95
C ALA A 81 -38.67 26.13 -10.89
N ARG A 82 -38.66 25.92 -12.22
CA ARG A 82 -38.26 26.93 -13.22
C ARG A 82 -36.92 27.59 -12.88
N ALA A 83 -35.96 26.78 -12.44
CA ALA A 83 -34.64 27.27 -12.05
C ALA A 83 -33.95 28.01 -13.20
N GLY A 84 -33.30 29.13 -12.88
CA GLY A 84 -32.52 29.90 -13.85
C GLY A 84 -31.38 29.08 -14.47
N GLY A 85 -30.98 29.41 -15.70
CA GLY A 85 -30.01 28.62 -16.47
C GLY A 85 -28.60 28.50 -15.87
N GLN A 86 -28.26 29.29 -14.85
CA GLN A 86 -27.00 29.17 -14.12
C GLN A 86 -27.06 28.09 -13.02
N LEU A 87 -28.17 28.01 -12.29
CA LEU A 87 -28.36 26.96 -11.28
C LEU A 87 -28.42 25.59 -11.94
N ARG A 88 -29.13 25.46 -13.08
CA ARG A 88 -29.17 24.23 -13.88
C ARG A 88 -27.78 23.76 -14.31
N ARG A 89 -26.97 24.65 -14.91
CA ARG A 89 -25.61 24.30 -15.35
C ARG A 89 -24.73 23.87 -14.19
N SER A 90 -24.75 24.60 -13.08
CA SER A 90 -23.97 24.25 -11.89
C SER A 90 -24.39 22.89 -11.33
N THR A 91 -25.69 22.59 -11.24
CA THR A 91 -26.15 21.27 -10.78
C THR A 91 -25.84 20.14 -11.76
N GLU A 92 -25.91 20.39 -13.07
CA GLU A 92 -25.56 19.42 -14.11
C GLU A 92 -24.06 19.08 -14.07
N GLU A 93 -23.19 20.10 -13.92
CA GLU A 93 -21.73 19.94 -13.74
C GLU A 93 -21.40 19.14 -12.48
N LEU A 94 -21.96 19.52 -11.33
CA LEU A 94 -21.70 18.85 -10.05
C LEU A 94 -22.18 17.38 -10.07
N THR A 95 -23.31 17.14 -10.74
CA THR A 95 -23.85 15.78 -10.91
C THR A 95 -22.95 14.93 -11.79
N ALA A 96 -22.41 15.49 -12.88
CA ALA A 96 -21.48 14.81 -13.76
C ALA A 96 -20.16 14.48 -13.04
N GLU A 97 -19.64 15.41 -12.23
CA GLU A 97 -18.43 15.18 -11.42
C GLU A 97 -18.62 14.06 -10.39
N LEU A 98 -19.75 14.07 -9.66
CA LEU A 98 -20.06 13.04 -8.68
C LEU A 98 -20.27 11.67 -9.33
N ALA A 99 -20.95 11.60 -10.48
CA ALA A 99 -21.11 10.37 -11.23
C ALA A 99 -19.75 9.83 -11.70
N ALA A 100 -18.87 10.69 -12.21
CA ALA A 100 -17.53 10.30 -12.64
C ALA A 100 -16.66 9.78 -11.48
N LEU A 101 -16.80 10.37 -10.28
CA LEU A 101 -16.12 9.90 -9.08
C LEU A 101 -16.65 8.54 -8.61
N ALA A 102 -17.97 8.34 -8.63
CA ALA A 102 -18.60 7.07 -8.28
C ALA A 102 -18.14 5.95 -9.23
N GLU A 103 -18.11 6.20 -10.54
CA GLU A 103 -17.61 5.23 -11.54
C GLU A 103 -16.12 4.90 -11.36
N ARG A 104 -15.30 5.87 -10.94
CA ARG A 104 -13.89 5.61 -10.61
C ARG A 104 -13.75 4.73 -9.37
N ALA A 105 -14.55 4.98 -8.34
CA ALA A 105 -14.55 4.18 -7.12
C ALA A 105 -14.98 2.74 -7.38
N THR A 106 -16.04 2.52 -8.18
CA THR A 106 -16.48 1.17 -8.57
C THR A 106 -15.43 0.44 -9.41
N ALA A 107 -14.75 1.13 -10.33
CA ALA A 107 -13.67 0.54 -11.11
C ALA A 107 -12.47 0.12 -10.25
N GLU A 108 -12.06 0.95 -9.29
CA GLU A 108 -10.98 0.60 -8.36
C GLU A 108 -11.38 -0.54 -7.41
N ARG A 109 -12.65 -0.64 -7.00
CA ARG A 109 -13.18 -1.82 -6.27
C ARG A 109 -13.01 -3.11 -7.07
N ALA A 110 -13.48 -3.12 -8.32
CA ALA A 110 -13.35 -4.30 -9.17
C ALA A 110 -11.88 -4.71 -9.36
N ARG A 111 -10.97 -3.73 -9.42
CA ARG A 111 -9.52 -3.97 -9.48
C ARG A 111 -8.97 -4.57 -8.17
N LEU A 112 -9.36 -4.04 -7.02
CA LEU A 112 -8.95 -4.56 -5.71
C LEU A 112 -9.47 -5.97 -5.47
N ASP A 113 -10.71 -6.27 -5.84
CA ASP A 113 -11.28 -7.60 -5.72
C ASP A 113 -10.57 -8.60 -6.65
N GLY A 114 -10.22 -8.18 -7.86
CA GLY A 114 -9.37 -8.97 -8.76
C GLY A 114 -7.99 -9.27 -8.16
N LEU A 115 -7.36 -8.28 -7.50
CA LEU A 115 -6.07 -8.47 -6.83
C LEU A 115 -6.18 -9.41 -5.61
N ARG A 116 -7.25 -9.29 -4.81
CA ARG A 116 -7.52 -10.19 -3.67
C ARG A 116 -7.76 -11.63 -4.13
N ALA A 117 -8.50 -11.81 -5.22
CA ALA A 117 -8.71 -13.13 -5.82
C ALA A 117 -7.38 -13.73 -6.31
N GLY A 118 -6.55 -12.93 -7.00
CA GLY A 118 -5.22 -13.37 -7.43
C GLY A 118 -4.29 -13.69 -6.26
N GLU A 119 -4.35 -12.92 -5.17
CA GLU A 119 -3.60 -13.19 -3.95
C GLU A 119 -4.04 -14.50 -3.28
N ALA A 120 -5.35 -14.76 -3.23
CA ALA A 120 -5.89 -16.02 -2.71
C ALA A 120 -5.46 -17.23 -3.56
N GLU A 121 -5.47 -17.10 -4.90
CA GLU A 121 -4.96 -18.13 -5.80
C GLU A 121 -3.46 -18.37 -5.58
N LEU A 122 -2.65 -17.31 -5.47
CA LEU A 122 -1.22 -17.44 -5.19
C LEU A 122 -0.95 -18.14 -3.85
N ARG A 123 -1.69 -17.80 -2.79
CA ARG A 123 -1.59 -18.51 -1.50
C ARG A 123 -1.93 -19.99 -1.64
N ALA A 124 -2.97 -20.33 -2.40
CA ALA A 124 -3.33 -21.73 -2.66
C ALA A 124 -2.22 -22.46 -3.42
N ARG A 125 -1.62 -21.82 -4.44
CA ARG A 125 -0.48 -22.38 -5.20
C ARG A 125 0.77 -22.58 -4.35
N VAL A 126 1.07 -21.65 -3.43
CA VAL A 126 2.18 -21.81 -2.49
C VAL A 126 1.94 -23.00 -1.56
N ALA A 127 0.72 -23.15 -1.03
CA ALA A 127 0.36 -24.30 -0.20
C ALA A 127 0.49 -25.62 -0.97
N GLU A 128 -0.02 -25.68 -2.21
CA GLU A 128 0.13 -26.84 -3.11
C GLU A 128 1.62 -27.17 -3.36
N HIS A 129 2.46 -26.16 -3.60
CA HIS A 129 3.89 -26.36 -3.81
C HIS A 129 4.61 -26.87 -2.55
N GLU A 130 4.22 -26.40 -1.36
CA GLU A 130 4.75 -26.91 -0.10
C GLU A 130 4.37 -28.37 0.14
N GLU A 131 3.13 -28.76 -0.17
CA GLU A 131 2.69 -30.15 -0.11
C GLU A 131 3.49 -31.03 -1.07
N LEU A 132 3.62 -30.62 -2.33
CA LEU A 132 4.44 -31.33 -3.32
C LEU A 132 5.91 -31.44 -2.89
N ARG A 133 6.46 -30.42 -2.24
CA ARG A 133 7.83 -30.45 -1.71
C ARG A 133 7.96 -31.47 -0.57
N ARG A 134 6.97 -31.58 0.31
CA ARG A 134 6.94 -32.60 1.37
C ARG A 134 6.82 -34.01 0.78
N GLU A 135 5.98 -34.19 -0.23
CA GLU A 135 5.83 -35.46 -0.94
C GLU A 135 7.13 -35.86 -1.64
N ALA A 136 7.79 -34.93 -2.33
CA ALA A 136 9.09 -35.19 -2.97
C ALA A 136 10.17 -35.59 -1.94
N ALA A 137 10.24 -34.90 -0.81
CA ALA A 137 11.18 -35.24 0.26
C ALA A 137 10.90 -36.64 0.86
N GLU A 138 9.63 -37.03 1.01
CA GLU A 138 9.28 -38.38 1.48
C GLU A 138 9.62 -39.44 0.42
N LEU A 139 9.38 -39.16 -0.87
CA LEU A 139 9.79 -40.07 -1.94
C LEU A 139 11.31 -40.28 -1.96
N GLU A 140 12.10 -39.22 -1.85
CA GLU A 140 13.57 -39.34 -1.75
C GLU A 140 14.00 -40.17 -0.53
N ARG A 141 13.36 -39.95 0.62
CA ARG A 141 13.60 -40.74 1.83
C ARG A 141 13.27 -42.22 1.62
N LEU A 142 12.14 -42.53 0.98
CA LEU A 142 11.74 -43.89 0.66
C LEU A 142 12.68 -44.56 -0.34
N THR A 143 13.14 -43.83 -1.36
CA THR A 143 14.14 -44.32 -2.32
C THR A 143 15.46 -44.65 -1.62
N ARG A 144 15.92 -43.79 -0.71
CA ARG A 144 17.13 -44.05 0.09
C ARG A 144 16.96 -45.30 0.97
N LEU A 145 15.83 -45.42 1.66
CA LEU A 145 15.52 -46.59 2.49
C LEU A 145 15.43 -47.88 1.66
N ALA A 146 14.89 -47.82 0.44
CA ALA A 146 14.85 -48.96 -0.47
C ALA A 146 16.26 -49.40 -0.88
N ALA A 147 17.13 -48.45 -1.23
CA ALA A 147 18.53 -48.72 -1.57
C ALA A 147 19.31 -49.31 -0.37
N GLU A 148 19.10 -48.79 0.85
CA GLU A 148 19.67 -49.34 2.08
C GLU A 148 19.16 -50.77 2.34
N ALA A 149 17.88 -51.04 2.13
CA ALA A 149 17.31 -52.37 2.30
C ALA A 149 17.86 -53.38 1.27
N GLU A 150 18.09 -52.97 0.02
CA GLU A 150 18.75 -53.81 -0.98
C GLU A 150 20.21 -54.09 -0.61
N ALA A 151 20.95 -53.08 -0.16
CA ALA A 151 22.32 -53.26 0.33
C ALA A 151 22.38 -54.25 1.51
N LEU A 152 21.46 -54.15 2.46
CA LEU A 152 21.37 -55.09 3.59
C LEU A 152 21.00 -56.52 3.14
N ARG A 153 20.13 -56.68 2.13
CA ARG A 153 19.81 -58.01 1.56
C ARG A 153 21.02 -58.61 0.85
N ALA A 154 21.78 -57.81 0.12
CA ALA A 154 23.02 -58.25 -0.52
C ALA A 154 24.04 -58.69 0.54
N GLN A 155 24.26 -57.89 1.58
CA GLN A 155 25.14 -58.24 2.71
C GLN A 155 24.70 -59.53 3.42
N ARG A 156 23.40 -59.71 3.68
CA ARG A 156 22.90 -60.95 4.29
C ARG A 156 23.17 -62.17 3.41
N THR A 157 23.03 -62.03 2.10
CA THR A 157 23.27 -63.10 1.13
C THR A 157 24.74 -63.47 1.07
N GLU A 158 25.62 -62.46 1.08
CA GLU A 158 27.08 -62.65 1.13
C GLU A 158 27.52 -63.33 2.43
N ILE A 159 27.03 -62.87 3.59
CA ILE A 159 27.31 -63.49 4.89
C ILE A 159 26.81 -64.93 4.93
N GLY A 160 25.61 -65.20 4.40
CA GLY A 160 25.06 -66.55 4.30
C GLY A 160 25.95 -67.48 3.46
N ALA A 161 26.32 -67.04 2.25
CA ALA A 161 27.22 -67.78 1.39
C ALA A 161 28.58 -68.04 2.04
N ARG A 162 29.12 -67.06 2.78
CA ARG A 162 30.39 -67.18 3.51
C ARG A 162 30.30 -68.19 4.65
N LEU A 163 29.22 -68.15 5.44
CA LEU A 163 28.99 -69.09 6.53
C LEU A 163 28.82 -70.53 6.02
N ASP A 164 28.13 -70.71 4.90
CA ASP A 164 27.95 -72.03 4.29
C ASP A 164 29.27 -72.55 3.71
N ALA A 165 30.09 -71.69 3.10
CA ALA A 165 31.44 -72.04 2.66
C ALA A 165 32.36 -72.43 3.82
N MET A 166 32.30 -71.70 4.94
CA MET A 166 33.07 -72.01 6.14
C MET A 166 32.64 -73.33 6.80
N ARG A 167 31.35 -73.65 6.82
CA ARG A 167 30.84 -74.93 7.34
C ARG A 167 31.25 -76.12 6.47
N ALA A 168 31.58 -75.89 5.20
CA ALA A 168 32.05 -76.90 4.27
C ALA A 168 33.58 -77.14 4.33
N GLN A 169 34.34 -76.28 5.04
CA GLN A 169 35.80 -76.39 5.18
C GLN A 169 36.23 -76.91 6.56
N ASP A 170 37.44 -77.45 6.63
CA ASP A 170 38.08 -77.96 7.86
C ASP A 170 38.23 -76.82 8.90
N PRO A 171 38.00 -77.06 10.20
CA PRO A 171 37.89 -76.00 11.21
C PRO A 171 39.18 -75.18 11.41
N GLU A 172 40.35 -75.72 11.07
CA GLU A 172 41.63 -74.99 11.12
C GLU A 172 41.87 -74.03 9.95
N GLU A 173 41.18 -74.21 8.81
CA GLU A 173 41.23 -73.28 7.68
C GLU A 173 40.21 -72.14 7.84
N GLY A 174 39.05 -72.43 8.45
CA GLY A 174 38.04 -71.41 8.78
C GLY A 174 38.56 -70.30 9.70
N ASP A 175 39.37 -70.65 10.70
CA ASP A 175 39.98 -69.67 11.63
C ASP A 175 41.01 -68.75 10.94
N ARG A 176 41.73 -69.26 9.93
CA ARG A 176 42.67 -68.45 9.12
C ARG A 176 41.93 -67.54 8.12
N ALA A 177 40.84 -68.03 7.53
CA ALA A 177 39.97 -67.21 6.69
C ALA A 177 39.36 -66.05 7.49
N LEU A 178 38.82 -66.32 8.69
CA LEU A 178 38.23 -65.28 9.56
C LEU A 178 39.22 -64.16 9.94
N ARG A 179 40.49 -64.48 10.21
CA ARG A 179 41.50 -63.46 10.51
C ARG A 179 41.79 -62.57 9.30
N THR A 180 41.92 -63.16 8.12
CA THR A 180 42.17 -62.44 6.86
C THR A 180 40.97 -61.55 6.47
N ASP A 181 39.77 -62.03 6.79
CA ASP A 181 38.51 -61.35 6.55
C ASP A 181 38.31 -60.16 7.50
N ALA A 182 38.67 -60.33 8.77
CA ALA A 182 38.68 -59.27 9.77
C ALA A 182 39.68 -58.15 9.38
N GLU A 183 40.87 -58.50 8.89
CA GLU A 183 41.84 -57.53 8.37
C GLU A 183 41.32 -56.80 7.13
N SER A 184 40.63 -57.50 6.23
CA SER A 184 40.04 -56.90 5.02
C SER A 184 38.88 -55.95 5.35
N LEU A 185 38.05 -56.27 6.36
CA LEU A 185 37.00 -55.37 6.85
C LEU A 185 37.56 -54.13 7.55
N LEU A 186 38.65 -54.28 8.33
CA LEU A 186 39.35 -53.15 8.94
C LEU A 186 39.96 -52.23 7.88
N ARG A 187 40.47 -52.79 6.78
CA ARG A 187 40.97 -52.01 5.64
C ARG A 187 39.84 -51.27 4.91
N LEU A 188 38.73 -51.96 4.60
CA LEU A 188 37.58 -51.36 3.90
C LEU A 188 36.92 -50.25 4.72
N THR A 189 36.80 -50.43 6.04
CA THR A 189 36.30 -49.38 6.95
C THR A 189 37.26 -48.19 7.03
N GLY A 190 38.57 -48.43 7.01
CA GLY A 190 39.57 -47.36 6.89
C GLY A 190 39.47 -46.57 5.58
N GLU A 191 39.25 -47.26 4.45
CA GLU A 191 39.07 -46.63 3.14
C GLU A 191 37.75 -45.85 3.04
N GLN A 192 36.65 -46.35 3.62
CA GLN A 192 35.38 -45.64 3.69
C GLN A 192 35.46 -44.38 4.58
N LEU A 193 36.20 -44.43 5.69
CA LEU A 193 36.47 -43.27 6.52
C LEU A 193 37.32 -42.23 5.78
N ALA A 194 38.30 -42.67 4.98
CA ALA A 194 39.12 -41.78 4.17
C ALA A 194 38.30 -41.07 3.06
N LEU A 195 37.24 -41.71 2.55
CA LEU A 195 36.32 -41.13 1.56
C LEU A 195 35.29 -40.16 2.17
N LEU A 196 34.95 -40.32 3.46
CA LEU A 196 34.03 -39.42 4.17
C LEU A 196 34.68 -38.10 4.60
N ALA A 197 35.99 -38.09 4.84
CA ALA A 197 36.72 -36.88 5.26
C ALA A 197 36.70 -35.74 4.21
N PRO A 198 36.86 -35.99 2.89
CA PRO A 198 36.68 -34.96 1.86
C PRO A 198 35.26 -34.42 1.79
N ARG A 199 34.25 -35.31 1.81
CA ARG A 199 32.84 -34.93 1.69
C ARG A 199 32.35 -34.08 2.87
N THR A 200 32.82 -34.40 4.08
CA THR A 200 32.54 -33.58 5.28
C THR A 200 33.24 -32.24 5.22
N ARG A 201 34.44 -32.17 4.64
CA ARG A 201 35.14 -30.90 4.40
C ARG A 201 34.42 -30.02 3.38
N GLU A 202 34.00 -30.58 2.25
CA GLU A 202 33.23 -29.85 1.22
C GLU A 202 31.92 -29.29 1.81
N ALA A 203 31.18 -30.09 2.58
CA ALA A 203 29.96 -29.64 3.24
C ALA A 203 30.20 -28.49 4.24
N LEU A 204 31.32 -28.53 4.98
CA LEU A 204 31.69 -27.43 5.89
C LEU A 204 32.11 -26.16 5.12
N GLU A 205 32.78 -26.31 3.98
CA GLU A 205 33.14 -25.18 3.11
C GLU A 205 31.89 -24.54 2.48
N GLU A 206 30.89 -25.34 2.08
CA GLU A 206 29.58 -24.87 1.59
C GLU A 206 28.78 -24.15 2.69
N VAL A 207 28.74 -24.70 3.90
CA VAL A 207 28.09 -24.05 5.06
C VAL A 207 28.81 -22.73 5.41
N ALA A 208 30.14 -22.69 5.34
CA ALA A 208 30.88 -21.45 5.57
C ALA A 208 30.63 -20.40 4.47
N ALA A 209 30.45 -20.81 3.21
CA ALA A 209 30.11 -19.92 2.11
C ALA A 209 28.70 -19.33 2.29
N THR A 210 27.71 -20.17 2.56
CA THR A 210 26.32 -19.72 2.81
C THR A 210 26.20 -18.82 4.04
N GLN A 211 26.99 -19.06 5.10
CA GLN A 211 27.05 -18.15 6.26
C GLN A 211 27.62 -16.78 5.91
N ARG A 212 28.62 -16.70 5.02
CA ARG A 212 29.15 -15.41 4.54
C ARG A 212 28.12 -14.67 3.69
N GLU A 213 27.45 -15.36 2.79
CA GLU A 213 26.36 -14.78 1.99
C GLU A 213 25.22 -14.26 2.86
N LEU A 214 24.86 -14.99 3.92
CA LEU A 214 23.87 -14.53 4.90
C LEU A 214 24.34 -13.26 5.62
N ALA A 215 25.60 -13.21 6.08
CA ALA A 215 26.15 -12.03 6.73
C ALA A 215 26.17 -10.80 5.80
N ASP A 216 26.50 -10.99 4.52
CA ASP A 216 26.50 -9.92 3.51
C ASP A 216 25.08 -9.40 3.23
N THR A 217 24.10 -10.30 3.13
CA THR A 217 22.69 -9.91 2.92
C THR A 217 22.12 -9.17 4.13
N GLU A 218 22.41 -9.62 5.34
CA GLU A 218 22.06 -8.88 6.57
C GLU A 218 22.71 -7.50 6.63
N HIS A 219 23.96 -7.37 6.18
CA HIS A 219 24.64 -6.08 6.16
C HIS A 219 23.93 -5.10 5.21
N ARG A 220 23.58 -5.55 4.00
CA ARG A 220 22.83 -4.75 3.02
C ARG A 220 21.45 -4.35 3.54
N LEU A 221 20.76 -5.25 4.24
CA LEU A 221 19.47 -4.93 4.86
C LEU A 221 19.61 -3.82 5.92
N ARG A 222 20.62 -3.91 6.80
CA ARG A 222 20.88 -2.85 7.79
C ARG A 222 21.25 -1.51 7.14
N GLU A 223 21.91 -1.54 5.98
CA GLU A 223 22.22 -0.33 5.21
C GLU A 223 20.96 0.29 4.61
N SER A 224 20.10 -0.51 3.98
CA SER A 224 18.84 -0.02 3.41
C SER A 224 17.86 0.50 4.48
N GLU A 225 17.83 -0.12 5.66
CA GLU A 225 17.04 0.37 6.81
C GLU A 225 17.52 1.76 7.27
N ARG A 226 18.84 1.98 7.35
CA ARG A 226 19.40 3.30 7.70
C ARG A 226 19.10 4.35 6.63
N GLU A 227 19.15 3.97 5.35
CA GLU A 227 18.76 4.86 4.26
C GLU A 227 17.27 5.23 4.35
N LEU A 228 16.39 4.27 4.64
CA LEU A 228 14.96 4.51 4.83
C LEU A 228 14.70 5.47 6.00
N ASP A 229 15.36 5.28 7.13
CA ASP A 229 15.21 6.17 8.29
C ASP A 229 15.74 7.58 8.00
N THR A 230 16.83 7.69 7.23
CA THR A 230 17.33 8.99 6.77
C THR A 230 16.34 9.69 5.84
N LEU A 231 15.70 8.96 4.92
CA LEU A 231 14.67 9.49 4.02
C LEU A 231 13.41 9.91 4.79
N ARG A 232 13.00 9.13 5.80
CA ARG A 232 11.88 9.48 6.70
C ARG A 232 12.16 10.75 7.49
N ALA A 233 13.37 10.88 8.04
CA ALA A 233 13.79 12.09 8.74
C ALA A 233 13.75 13.32 7.83
N LYS A 234 14.28 13.21 6.59
CA LYS A 234 14.20 14.28 5.58
C LYS A 234 12.76 14.64 5.23
N LEU A 235 11.88 13.65 5.09
CA LEU A 235 10.47 13.89 4.79
C LEU A 235 9.76 14.60 5.95
N ALA A 236 10.06 14.22 7.19
CA ALA A 236 9.55 14.91 8.38
C ALA A 236 10.06 16.36 8.43
N GLU A 237 11.36 16.59 8.17
CA GLU A 237 11.95 17.92 8.10
C GLU A 237 11.26 18.80 7.04
N VAL A 238 11.09 18.28 5.82
CA VAL A 238 10.36 18.96 4.74
C VAL A 238 8.93 19.31 5.18
N ARG A 239 8.20 18.36 5.77
CA ARG A 239 6.84 18.63 6.27
C ARG A 239 6.85 19.77 7.29
N THR A 240 7.72 19.71 8.29
CA THR A 240 7.82 20.78 9.31
C THR A 240 8.21 22.13 8.72
N ALA A 241 9.06 22.15 7.68
CA ALA A 241 9.47 23.38 7.01
C ALA A 241 8.34 24.04 6.21
N TYR A 242 7.45 23.23 5.60
CA TYR A 242 6.36 23.74 4.76
C TYR A 242 5.00 23.87 5.47
N GLU A 243 4.84 23.30 6.67
CA GLU A 243 3.63 23.43 7.50
C GLU A 243 3.16 24.89 7.69
N PRO A 244 4.04 25.87 8.00
CA PRO A 244 3.62 27.26 8.17
C PRO A 244 3.11 27.89 6.86
N SER A 245 3.70 27.49 5.72
CA SER A 245 3.32 27.96 4.38
C SER A 245 1.94 27.42 3.98
N PHE A 246 1.66 26.14 4.25
CA PHE A 246 0.33 25.57 4.05
C PHE A 246 -0.71 26.21 4.98
N GLY A 247 -0.36 26.46 6.24
CA GLY A 247 -1.22 27.18 7.19
C GLY A 247 -1.49 28.64 6.79
N ALA A 248 -0.53 29.31 6.16
CA ALA A 248 -0.73 30.64 5.59
C ALA A 248 -1.66 30.59 4.37
N LEU A 249 -1.44 29.66 3.43
CA LEU A 249 -2.30 29.47 2.26
C LEU A 249 -3.75 29.12 2.67
N ALA A 250 -3.94 28.22 3.64
CA ALA A 250 -5.26 27.83 4.12
C ALA A 250 -6.01 29.00 4.77
N ARG A 251 -5.29 29.89 5.48
CA ARG A 251 -5.86 31.13 6.02
C ARG A 251 -6.24 32.12 4.93
N HIS A 252 -5.41 32.29 3.90
CA HIS A 252 -5.76 33.12 2.74
C HIS A 252 -6.97 32.58 1.99
N ALA A 253 -7.00 31.28 1.66
CA ALA A 253 -8.14 30.65 1.00
C ALA A 253 -9.43 30.68 1.85
N ARG A 254 -9.31 30.78 3.18
CA ARG A 254 -10.45 31.01 4.08
C ARG A 254 -10.91 32.46 4.03
N ALA A 255 -9.99 33.41 4.13
CA ALA A 255 -10.29 34.83 4.01
C ALA A 255 -10.95 35.15 2.66
N ASP A 256 -10.47 34.57 1.55
CA ASP A 256 -11.06 34.77 0.23
C ASP A 256 -12.49 34.23 0.14
N ARG A 257 -12.78 33.10 0.78
CA ARG A 257 -14.13 32.54 0.87
C ARG A 257 -15.06 33.40 1.73
N GLU A 258 -14.57 33.92 2.85
CA GLU A 258 -15.32 34.84 3.72
C GLU A 258 -15.61 36.16 2.98
N LEU A 259 -14.66 36.67 2.20
CA LEU A 259 -14.80 37.87 1.38
C LEU A 259 -15.78 37.65 0.22
N ALA A 260 -15.70 36.49 -0.46
CA ALA A 260 -16.65 36.10 -1.50
C ALA A 260 -18.07 35.82 -0.96
N ALA A 261 -18.20 35.44 0.31
CA ALA A 261 -19.49 35.30 0.99
C ALA A 261 -20.07 36.67 1.36
N ALA A 262 -19.27 37.56 1.94
CA ALA A 262 -19.67 38.93 2.27
C ALA A 262 -20.07 39.75 1.03
N LEU A 263 -19.36 39.58 -0.10
CA LEU A 263 -19.73 40.20 -1.37
C LEU A 263 -21.07 39.66 -1.92
N ARG A 264 -21.36 38.37 -1.72
CA ARG A 264 -22.66 37.79 -2.09
C ARG A 264 -23.78 38.30 -1.18
N GLU A 265 -23.58 38.33 0.13
CA GLU A 265 -24.55 38.92 1.07
C GLU A 265 -24.82 40.40 0.76
N ALA A 266 -23.79 41.19 0.44
CA ALA A 266 -23.96 42.59 0.06
C ALA A 266 -24.72 42.76 -1.28
N ALA A 267 -24.52 41.84 -2.22
CA ALA A 267 -25.27 41.83 -3.49
C ALA A 267 -26.73 41.39 -3.30
N ASP A 268 -26.99 40.44 -2.41
CA ASP A 268 -28.32 39.92 -2.11
C ASP A 268 -29.13 40.85 -1.20
N ALA A 269 -28.47 41.66 -0.36
CA ALA A 269 -29.12 42.62 0.54
C ALA A 269 -29.68 43.88 -0.15
N GLY A 270 -29.46 44.06 -1.46
CA GLY A 270 -30.05 45.16 -2.23
C GLY A 270 -29.73 46.55 -1.67
N GLY A 271 -28.46 46.82 -1.40
CA GLY A 271 -28.03 48.07 -0.77
C GLY A 271 -28.39 49.33 -1.56
N GLU A 272 -29.24 50.17 -0.98
CA GLU A 272 -29.29 51.61 -1.25
C GLU A 272 -27.87 52.19 -1.16
N GLU A 273 -27.52 53.02 -2.14
CA GLU A 273 -26.24 53.75 -2.19
C GLU A 273 -26.10 54.64 -0.94
N THR A 274 -25.41 54.14 0.08
CA THR A 274 -24.91 55.00 1.15
C THR A 274 -23.66 55.70 0.67
N ASP A 275 -23.83 57.01 0.50
CA ASP A 275 -22.85 58.06 0.24
C ASP A 275 -21.56 57.87 1.06
N GLY A 276 -20.56 57.23 0.45
CA GLY A 276 -19.25 56.94 1.07
C GLY A 276 -18.62 55.58 0.72
N GLY A 277 -19.37 54.65 0.13
CA GLY A 277 -18.83 53.38 -0.37
C GLY A 277 -18.18 53.52 -1.75
N LEU A 278 -17.01 52.91 -1.95
CA LEU A 278 -16.35 52.79 -3.26
C LEU A 278 -17.38 52.33 -4.31
N THR A 279 -17.52 53.11 -5.37
CA THR A 279 -18.44 52.79 -6.47
C THR A 279 -18.06 51.44 -7.09
N LEU A 280 -19.03 50.73 -7.70
CA LEU A 280 -18.78 49.45 -8.39
C LEU A 280 -17.62 49.53 -9.42
N ALA A 281 -17.41 50.71 -10.02
CA ALA A 281 -16.29 50.98 -10.92
C ALA A 281 -14.93 51.05 -10.19
N GLU A 282 -14.89 51.62 -8.99
CA GLU A 282 -13.70 51.68 -8.15
C GLU A 282 -13.36 50.32 -7.52
N VAL A 283 -14.39 49.53 -7.16
CA VAL A 283 -14.20 48.13 -6.74
C VAL A 283 -13.59 47.33 -7.87
N ALA A 284 -14.14 47.41 -9.09
CA ALA A 284 -13.59 46.72 -10.27
C ALA A 284 -12.15 47.14 -10.60
N ALA A 285 -11.82 48.42 -10.45
CA ALA A 285 -10.45 48.92 -10.63
C ALA A 285 -9.49 48.39 -9.54
N LEU A 286 -9.98 48.26 -8.30
CA LEU A 286 -9.22 47.68 -7.20
C LEU A 286 -8.98 46.18 -7.42
N THR A 287 -9.98 45.41 -7.86
CA THR A 287 -9.83 43.98 -8.18
C THR A 287 -8.85 43.77 -9.33
N ALA A 288 -8.94 44.56 -10.40
CA ALA A 288 -7.99 44.50 -11.51
C ALA A 288 -6.55 44.80 -11.06
N THR A 289 -6.38 45.73 -10.12
CA THR A 289 -5.06 46.06 -9.55
C THR A 289 -4.52 44.92 -8.66
N VAL A 290 -5.40 44.24 -7.92
CA VAL A 290 -5.05 43.07 -7.09
C VAL A 290 -4.70 41.87 -7.96
N GLU A 291 -5.47 41.59 -9.02
CA GLU A 291 -5.18 40.54 -10.02
C GLU A 291 -3.83 40.78 -10.69
N GLN A 292 -3.53 42.02 -11.08
CA GLN A 292 -2.23 42.39 -11.66
C GLN A 292 -1.08 42.09 -10.69
N ARG A 293 -1.24 42.44 -9.41
CA ARG A 293 -0.22 42.20 -8.38
C ARG A 293 -0.03 40.71 -8.07
N LEU A 294 -1.10 39.92 -8.09
CA LEU A 294 -1.03 38.46 -7.96
C LEU A 294 -0.30 37.83 -9.15
N ALA A 295 -0.60 38.26 -10.38
CA ALA A 295 0.07 37.79 -11.58
C ALA A 295 1.57 38.18 -11.64
N ASP A 296 1.94 39.33 -11.06
CA ASP A 296 3.34 39.74 -10.89
C ASP A 296 4.06 38.88 -9.83
N ALA A 297 3.39 38.57 -8.72
CA ALA A 297 3.91 37.69 -7.67
C ALA A 297 4.12 36.26 -8.17
N ASP A 298 3.17 35.69 -8.91
CA ASP A 298 3.29 34.36 -9.53
C ASP A 298 4.43 34.30 -10.54
N ARG A 299 4.65 35.36 -11.34
CA ARG A 299 5.80 35.45 -12.24
C ARG A 299 7.13 35.59 -11.52
N ALA A 300 7.16 36.19 -10.34
CA ALA A 300 8.35 36.26 -9.50
C ALA A 300 8.65 34.89 -8.85
N LEU A 301 7.61 34.21 -8.36
CA LEU A 301 7.71 32.89 -7.73
C LEU A 301 8.10 31.81 -8.76
N SER A 302 7.52 31.85 -9.95
CA SER A 302 7.91 30.96 -11.06
C SER A 302 9.37 31.18 -11.50
N ARG A 303 9.86 32.42 -11.49
CA ARG A 303 11.28 32.72 -11.75
C ARG A 303 12.18 32.20 -10.65
N ALA A 304 11.83 32.41 -9.38
CA ALA A 304 12.60 31.91 -8.25
C ALA A 304 12.66 30.36 -8.22
N LEU A 305 11.56 29.69 -8.57
CA LEU A 305 11.51 28.23 -8.70
C LEU A 305 12.31 27.74 -9.91
N ALA A 306 12.29 28.45 -11.04
CA ALA A 306 13.09 28.12 -12.21
C ALA A 306 14.60 28.37 -11.99
N GLU A 307 14.98 29.42 -11.26
CA GLU A 307 16.37 29.69 -10.86
C GLU A 307 16.88 28.65 -9.86
N ARG A 308 16.00 28.12 -8.99
CA ARG A 308 16.33 27.05 -8.06
C ARG A 308 16.28 25.64 -8.68
N GLY A 309 15.60 25.51 -9.82
CA GLY A 309 15.51 24.28 -10.63
C GLY A 309 16.43 24.25 -11.86
N GLY A 310 17.22 25.31 -12.09
CA GLY A 310 18.22 25.41 -13.17
C GLY A 310 19.54 24.73 -12.81
N PRO A 311 20.33 24.29 -13.81
CA PRO A 311 21.14 23.08 -13.74
C PRO A 311 22.44 23.25 -12.94
N GLU A 312 22.43 22.85 -11.67
CA GLU A 312 23.64 22.61 -10.88
C GLU A 312 23.97 21.11 -10.72
N ALA A 313 23.50 20.27 -11.65
CA ALA A 313 23.87 18.86 -11.73
C ALA A 313 24.18 18.35 -13.15
N ASP A 314 24.46 19.25 -14.10
CA ASP A 314 25.09 18.89 -15.39
C ASP A 314 26.46 19.58 -15.51
N GLY A 315 27.29 19.27 -14.51
CA GLY A 315 28.65 19.75 -14.32
C GLY A 315 29.62 18.57 -14.19
N ALA A 316 29.84 17.88 -15.30
CA ALA A 316 31.13 17.33 -15.70
C ALA A 316 32.11 16.88 -14.59
N LYS A 317 32.11 15.58 -14.29
CA LYS A 317 33.36 14.81 -14.42
C LYS A 317 33.22 13.84 -15.59
N LYS A 318 33.48 14.39 -16.79
CA LYS A 318 34.20 13.68 -17.84
C LYS A 318 35.46 13.07 -17.20
N ILE A 319 35.45 11.77 -16.96
CA ILE A 319 36.69 10.98 -17.00
C ILE A 319 36.61 10.21 -18.33
N THR A 320 36.91 10.92 -19.42
CA THR A 320 37.29 10.29 -20.68
C THR A 320 38.80 10.04 -20.64
N GLY A 321 39.17 8.77 -20.43
CA GLY A 321 40.16 8.04 -21.25
C GLY A 321 41.67 8.31 -21.12
N SER A 322 42.36 7.26 -20.62
CA SER A 322 43.61 6.62 -21.14
C SER A 322 44.92 7.45 -21.23
N PRO A 323 46.15 6.87 -21.37
CA PRO A 323 46.56 5.46 -21.53
C PRO A 323 47.80 5.02 -20.68
N ALA A 324 48.02 3.70 -20.55
CA ALA A 324 49.31 2.97 -20.61
C ALA A 324 49.12 1.55 -20.04
#